data_AF-A0A661NEA2-F1
#
_entry.id   AF-A0A661NEA2-F1
#
_cell.length_a   1.000
_cell.length_b   1.000
_cell.length_c   1.000
_cell.angle_alpha   90.00
_cell.angle_beta   90.00
_cell.angle_gamma   90.00
#
_symmetry.space_group_name_H-M   'P 1'
#
loop_
_entity.id
_entity.type
_entity.pdbx_description
1 polymer ?
#
loop_
_entity_poly.entity_id
_entity_poly.type
_entity_poly.pdbx_seq_one_letter_code
_entity_poly.pdbx_strand_id
1 'polypeptide(L)'
;MRAAPFIVGLVITACGGGTSTTATAPAISQTEEATQAPGPTAPDDAGQSSTNSADPTAVSAAPPEEVATTPAAGGEEPPAAAAPVALPGASASPGQAPQHAPPSAYALLTIQNFNEQLSAIARYRRLLGTIRTEVEVPANLQTAPPVCSSGVREEVAGLVREGHPSTSQIRSYRAPLDELCDSFEQWNIPDDTLSGRIQGFSSRLTRIENWMKDIRTCLDPGPYDHRCENAYGPRGGTDARDALAALAIVDEARTVLERAPGGRFPCHDPLWARIEARRWTQRVARAQMPHVPREVQRICERIGVDAATLRERVRDIRDRTNVDEANAAQRASSVQRSLDQQRRIYGLED
;
A
#
# COMPACT_ATOMS: atom_id res chain seq x y z
N MET A 1 -3.76 -32.49 -36.65
CA MET A 1 -2.83 -33.49 -36.05
C MET A 1 -1.57 -33.58 -36.90
N ARG A 2 -0.49 -32.94 -36.45
CA ARG A 2 0.89 -33.13 -36.92
C ARG A 2 1.79 -32.49 -35.88
N ALA A 3 2.49 -33.35 -35.13
CA ALA A 3 3.46 -32.98 -34.13
C ALA A 3 4.81 -32.74 -34.82
N ALA A 4 5.51 -31.69 -34.42
CA ALA A 4 6.93 -31.48 -34.70
C ALA A 4 7.61 -31.13 -33.37
N PRO A 5 8.71 -31.81 -32.99
CA PRO A 5 9.44 -31.49 -31.76
C PRO A 5 10.46 -30.38 -32.04
N PHE A 6 10.45 -29.35 -31.19
CA PHE A 6 11.54 -28.37 -31.10
C PHE A 6 12.58 -28.86 -30.10
N ILE A 7 13.79 -29.03 -30.60
CA ILE A 7 15.02 -29.33 -29.87
C ILE A 7 15.57 -28.01 -29.33
N VAL A 8 15.82 -27.92 -28.03
CA VAL A 8 16.64 -26.84 -27.44
C VAL A 8 17.85 -27.49 -26.78
N GLY A 9 19.01 -27.19 -27.34
CA GLY A 9 20.31 -27.69 -26.91
C GLY A 9 20.75 -27.07 -25.59
N LEU A 10 21.20 -27.95 -24.69
CA LEU A 10 21.90 -27.62 -23.46
C LEU A 10 23.37 -27.36 -23.79
N VAL A 11 23.83 -26.12 -23.64
CA VAL A 11 25.25 -25.78 -23.71
C VAL A 11 25.85 -25.97 -22.32
N ILE A 12 26.66 -27.03 -22.20
CA ILE A 12 27.54 -27.28 -21.06
C ILE A 12 28.86 -26.57 -21.33
N THR A 13 29.19 -25.56 -20.53
CA THR A 13 30.55 -24.99 -20.49
C THR A 13 31.16 -25.36 -19.16
N ALA A 14 32.09 -26.31 -19.18
CA ALA A 14 33.01 -26.62 -18.11
C ALA A 14 34.43 -26.23 -18.57
N CYS A 15 35.10 -25.41 -17.75
CA CYS A 15 36.56 -25.17 -17.66
C CYS A 15 36.71 -24.24 -16.43
N GLY A 16 37.54 -24.46 -15.41
CA GLY A 16 38.60 -25.42 -15.19
C GLY A 16 39.66 -24.76 -14.27
N GLY A 17 40.23 -25.52 -13.33
CA GLY A 17 41.49 -25.24 -12.61
C GLY A 17 41.45 -24.08 -11.59
N GLY A 18 41.83 -24.22 -10.32
CA GLY A 18 42.74 -25.17 -9.68
C GLY A 18 43.89 -24.37 -9.09
N THR A 19 44.04 -24.36 -7.76
CA THR A 19 45.34 -24.36 -7.06
C THR A 19 45.10 -24.69 -5.60
N SER A 20 45.69 -25.81 -5.18
CA SER A 20 45.94 -26.17 -3.79
C SER A 20 47.02 -25.27 -3.19
N THR A 21 46.86 -24.89 -1.93
CA THR A 21 47.97 -24.54 -1.06
C THR A 21 47.78 -25.17 0.32
N THR A 22 48.82 -25.91 0.68
CA THR A 22 49.05 -26.69 1.88
C THR A 22 49.61 -25.82 3.00
N ALA A 23 49.44 -26.29 4.24
CA ALA A 23 50.17 -25.93 5.47
C ALA A 23 49.76 -24.56 6.10
N THR A 24 49.60 -24.41 7.41
CA THR A 24 50.42 -24.92 8.51
C THR A 24 49.62 -24.83 9.82
N ALA A 25 49.63 -25.88 10.63
CA ALA A 25 49.26 -25.83 12.05
C ALA A 25 50.47 -25.40 12.88
N PRO A 26 50.26 -24.71 14.00
CA PRO A 26 51.10 -24.96 15.16
C PRO A 26 50.32 -25.22 16.46
N ALA A 27 50.95 -26.10 17.26
CA ALA A 27 50.86 -26.42 18.68
C ALA A 27 50.11 -25.38 19.55
N ILE A 28 49.15 -25.80 20.39
CA ILE A 28 49.34 -26.33 21.76
C ILE A 28 50.35 -25.52 22.58
N SER A 29 49.83 -24.56 23.35
CA SER A 29 50.38 -24.18 24.65
C SER A 29 49.24 -24.15 25.66
N GLN A 30 49.43 -24.93 26.72
CA GLN A 30 48.60 -24.97 27.90
C GLN A 30 48.84 -23.72 28.73
N THR A 31 47.77 -23.09 29.20
CA THR A 31 47.80 -22.26 30.41
C THR A 31 46.54 -22.57 31.20
N GLU A 32 46.72 -23.30 32.29
CA GLU A 32 45.76 -23.38 33.38
C GLU A 32 45.64 -22.00 34.02
N GLU A 33 44.44 -21.43 34.03
CA GLU A 33 44.09 -20.43 35.04
C GLU A 33 42.62 -20.58 35.42
N ALA A 34 42.43 -21.01 36.66
CA ALA A 34 41.14 -21.15 37.32
C ALA A 34 40.46 -19.78 37.39
N THR A 35 39.28 -19.64 36.80
CA THR A 35 38.39 -18.49 37.06
C THR A 35 36.99 -18.98 37.33
N GLN A 36 36.49 -18.53 38.48
CA GLN A 36 35.19 -18.81 39.09
C GLN A 36 34.01 -18.63 38.14
N ALA A 37 33.09 -19.59 38.22
CA ALA A 37 31.77 -19.50 37.62
C ALA A 37 30.96 -18.33 38.22
N PRO A 38 30.40 -17.42 37.41
CA PRO A 38 29.31 -16.57 37.85
C PRO A 38 28.04 -17.44 37.96
N GLY A 39 27.49 -17.50 39.17
CA GLY A 39 26.24 -18.21 39.47
C GLY A 39 25.04 -17.60 38.73
N PRO A 40 23.95 -18.38 38.58
CA PRO A 40 22.74 -17.90 37.93
C PRO A 40 22.05 -16.85 38.80
N THR A 41 21.90 -15.64 38.25
CA THR A 41 21.01 -14.60 38.79
C THR A 41 19.57 -15.10 38.73
N ALA A 42 18.95 -15.21 39.90
CA ALA A 42 17.51 -15.39 40.04
C ALA A 42 16.76 -14.12 39.58
N PRO A 43 15.52 -14.23 39.08
CA PRO A 43 14.66 -13.09 38.86
C PRO A 43 14.09 -12.58 40.18
N ASP A 44 14.36 -11.31 40.51
CA ASP A 44 13.70 -10.61 41.61
C ASP A 44 12.20 -10.45 41.34
N ASP A 45 11.46 -10.72 42.41
CA ASP A 45 10.01 -10.73 42.50
C ASP A 45 9.45 -9.31 42.75
N ALA A 46 8.13 -9.23 42.61
CA ALA A 46 7.26 -8.08 42.68
C ALA A 46 7.51 -7.01 43.78
N GLY A 47 7.27 -5.75 43.39
CA GLY A 47 6.20 -4.97 44.03
C GLY A 47 6.61 -3.72 44.81
N GLN A 48 6.28 -2.55 44.26
CA GLN A 48 5.79 -1.34 44.95
C GLN A 48 5.25 -0.40 43.86
N SER A 49 3.93 -0.33 43.63
CA SER A 49 2.99 0.52 44.37
C SER A 49 3.39 1.99 44.37
N SER A 50 2.84 2.75 43.41
CA SER A 50 2.63 4.19 43.58
C SER A 50 1.30 4.55 42.93
N THR A 51 0.39 4.86 43.84
CA THR A 51 -0.89 5.53 43.68
C THR A 51 -0.78 6.78 42.82
N ASN A 52 -1.69 6.97 41.88
CA ASN A 52 -2.22 8.30 41.59
C ASN A 52 -3.72 8.20 41.35
N SER A 53 -4.44 8.71 42.35
CA SER A 53 -5.85 9.03 42.37
C SER A 53 -6.18 10.08 41.31
N ALA A 54 -7.25 9.85 40.56
CA ALA A 54 -8.13 10.91 40.09
C ALA A 54 -9.47 10.27 39.67
N ASP A 55 -10.39 10.20 40.63
CA ASP A 55 -11.83 10.32 40.36
C ASP A 55 -12.09 11.82 40.06
N PRO A 56 -13.09 12.17 39.23
CA PRO A 56 -14.39 12.36 39.86
C PRO A 56 -15.61 11.94 39.00
N THR A 57 -16.63 11.53 39.74
CA THR A 57 -17.98 11.26 39.29
C THR A 57 -18.80 12.57 39.12
N ALA A 58 -19.57 12.60 38.03
CA ALA A 58 -20.82 13.32 37.70
C ALA A 58 -21.29 14.56 38.50
N VAL A 59 -21.80 15.58 37.78
CA VAL A 59 -23.23 15.97 37.68
C VAL A 59 -23.35 17.35 37.01
N SER A 60 -24.38 17.49 36.16
CA SER A 60 -25.25 18.66 35.96
C SER A 60 -25.33 19.26 34.56
N ALA A 61 -26.57 19.58 34.21
CA ALA A 61 -27.08 19.96 32.91
C ALA A 61 -27.34 21.46 32.79
N ALA A 62 -27.27 21.94 31.53
CA ALA A 62 -27.82 23.17 30.94
C ALA A 62 -27.20 24.52 31.34
N PRO A 63 -27.33 25.61 30.52
CA PRO A 63 -27.83 25.75 29.14
C PRO A 63 -26.79 26.43 28.20
N PRO A 64 -27.06 26.61 26.88
CA PRO A 64 -26.32 27.57 26.06
C PRO A 64 -26.96 28.97 26.14
N GLU A 65 -26.17 29.97 26.54
CA GLU A 65 -26.52 31.39 26.45
C GLU A 65 -26.48 31.89 25.01
N GLU A 66 -27.43 32.78 24.75
CA GLU A 66 -27.62 33.58 23.55
C GLU A 66 -26.39 34.45 23.24
N VAL A 67 -25.97 34.48 21.98
CA VAL A 67 -25.53 35.74 21.37
C VAL A 67 -26.40 35.98 20.16
N ALA A 68 -27.23 37.01 20.30
CA ALA A 68 -28.14 37.54 19.33
C ALA A 68 -27.42 38.00 18.05
N THR A 69 -27.98 37.64 16.88
CA THR A 69 -27.95 38.53 15.72
C THR A 69 -29.18 38.28 14.86
N THR A 70 -30.14 39.20 14.94
CA THR A 70 -31.24 39.41 13.99
C THR A 70 -31.47 40.93 13.91
N PRO A 71 -32.16 41.50 12.90
CA PRO A 71 -32.42 41.09 11.52
C PRO A 71 -32.13 42.23 10.49
N ALA A 72 -32.07 41.87 9.19
CA ALA A 72 -32.62 42.67 8.08
C ALA A 72 -32.69 41.75 6.85
N ALA A 73 -33.86 41.24 6.45
CA ALA A 73 -34.90 41.90 5.66
C ALA A 73 -34.62 41.84 4.15
N GLY A 74 -35.58 41.28 3.39
CA GLY A 74 -35.61 41.14 1.93
C GLY A 74 -35.31 39.69 1.51
N GLY A 75 -36.27 38.80 1.25
CA GLY A 75 -37.58 39.03 0.67
C GLY A 75 -37.43 39.20 -0.84
N GLU A 76 -37.30 38.09 -1.57
CA GLU A 76 -37.79 38.06 -2.96
C GLU A 76 -38.12 36.62 -3.39
N GLU A 77 -39.40 36.53 -3.78
CA GLU A 77 -40.16 35.42 -4.31
C GLU A 77 -39.64 35.01 -5.70
N PRO A 78 -39.72 33.73 -6.09
CA PRO A 78 -39.37 33.32 -7.44
C PRO A 78 -40.37 33.91 -8.44
N PRO A 79 -39.95 34.67 -9.46
CA PRO A 79 -40.90 35.06 -10.49
C PRO A 79 -41.31 33.84 -11.30
N ALA A 80 -42.63 33.74 -11.41
CA ALA A 80 -43.37 32.80 -12.20
C ALA A 80 -42.95 32.77 -13.68
N ALA A 81 -43.28 31.64 -14.31
CA ALA A 81 -43.22 31.42 -15.74
C ALA A 81 -43.73 32.63 -16.54
N ALA A 82 -42.83 33.28 -17.27
CA ALA A 82 -43.20 34.25 -18.30
C ALA A 82 -43.67 33.49 -19.54
N ALA A 83 -44.91 33.77 -19.94
CA ALA A 83 -45.48 33.37 -21.22
C ALA A 83 -44.61 33.87 -22.40
N PRO A 84 -44.61 33.18 -23.55
CA PRO A 84 -43.85 33.60 -24.71
C PRO A 84 -44.41 34.92 -25.26
N VAL A 85 -43.60 35.97 -25.22
CA VAL A 85 -43.86 37.21 -25.97
C VAL A 85 -43.61 36.92 -27.44
N ALA A 86 -44.66 36.99 -28.24
CA ALA A 86 -44.57 36.97 -29.70
C ALA A 86 -43.79 38.20 -30.17
N LEU A 87 -42.60 37.99 -30.74
CA LEU A 87 -41.87 39.01 -31.49
C LEU A 87 -42.62 39.32 -32.80
N PRO A 88 -42.77 40.59 -33.19
CA PRO A 88 -43.35 40.96 -34.47
C PRO A 88 -42.50 40.41 -35.61
N GLY A 89 -43.17 39.89 -36.63
CA GLY A 89 -42.58 39.22 -37.78
C GLY A 89 -41.50 40.05 -38.45
N ALA A 90 -40.27 39.53 -38.41
CA ALA A 90 -39.23 39.90 -39.35
C ALA A 90 -39.60 39.25 -40.70
N SER A 91 -39.95 40.09 -41.66
CA SER A 91 -40.10 39.72 -43.06
C SER A 91 -38.90 38.89 -43.51
N ALA A 92 -39.16 37.67 -43.95
CA ALA A 92 -38.20 36.85 -44.65
C ALA A 92 -37.89 37.52 -46.01
N SER A 93 -36.80 38.28 -46.07
CA SER A 93 -36.18 38.64 -47.34
C SER A 93 -35.61 37.38 -48.00
N PRO A 94 -35.79 37.19 -49.32
CA PRO A 94 -35.32 35.99 -49.99
C PRO A 94 -33.80 36.03 -50.19
N GLY A 95 -33.13 35.01 -49.69
CA GLY A 95 -31.92 34.42 -50.29
C GLY A 95 -30.71 35.34 -50.50
N GLN A 96 -30.11 35.88 -49.43
CA GLN A 96 -28.66 36.12 -49.46
C GLN A 96 -27.98 34.88 -48.90
N ALA A 97 -27.22 34.19 -49.77
CA ALA A 97 -26.26 33.19 -49.32
C ALA A 97 -25.39 33.84 -48.22
N PRO A 98 -25.09 33.15 -47.11
CA PRO A 98 -24.24 33.70 -46.07
C PRO A 98 -22.93 34.14 -46.72
N GLN A 99 -22.68 35.46 -46.76
CA GLN A 99 -21.42 35.98 -47.25
C GLN A 99 -20.35 35.60 -46.25
N HIS A 100 -19.56 34.58 -46.58
CA HIS A 100 -18.41 34.17 -45.78
C HIS A 100 -17.41 35.31 -45.76
N ALA A 101 -17.20 35.91 -44.59
CA ALA A 101 -16.12 36.87 -44.41
C ALA A 101 -14.79 36.12 -44.58
N PRO A 102 -13.79 36.67 -45.30
CA PRO A 102 -12.47 36.07 -45.33
C PRO A 102 -11.95 35.97 -43.88
N PRO A 103 -11.34 34.84 -43.49
CA PRO A 103 -10.88 34.65 -42.12
C PRO A 103 -9.83 35.71 -41.78
N SER A 104 -10.05 36.42 -40.68
CA SER A 104 -9.05 37.33 -40.14
C SER A 104 -7.87 36.52 -39.57
N ALA A 105 -6.69 37.13 -39.46
CA ALA A 105 -5.54 36.49 -38.80
C ALA A 105 -5.88 36.02 -37.37
N TYR A 106 -6.75 36.77 -36.69
CA TYR A 106 -7.27 36.40 -35.36
C TYR A 106 -8.14 35.14 -35.38
N ALA A 107 -8.98 34.98 -36.42
CA ALA A 107 -9.82 33.79 -36.58
C ALA A 107 -8.98 32.51 -36.78
N LEU A 108 -7.93 32.59 -37.59
CA LEU A 108 -7.01 31.48 -37.82
C LEU A 108 -6.27 31.08 -36.53
N LEU A 109 -5.80 32.07 -35.75
CA LEU A 109 -5.17 31.83 -34.45
C LEU A 109 -6.15 31.17 -33.47
N THR A 110 -7.41 31.59 -33.48
CA THR A 110 -8.46 31.01 -32.61
C THR A 110 -8.73 29.55 -32.97
N ILE A 111 -8.83 29.23 -34.27
CA ILE A 111 -8.98 27.86 -34.77
C ILE A 111 -7.77 27.00 -34.36
N GLN A 112 -6.56 27.52 -34.50
CA GLN A 112 -5.35 26.82 -34.07
C GLN A 112 -5.38 26.52 -32.57
N ASN A 113 -5.71 27.51 -31.74
CA ASN A 113 -5.84 27.33 -30.29
C ASN A 113 -6.89 26.25 -29.93
N PHE A 114 -8.04 26.21 -30.60
CA PHE A 114 -9.02 25.13 -30.38
C PHE A 114 -8.49 23.75 -30.76
N ASN A 115 -7.73 23.63 -31.87
CA ASN A 115 -7.10 22.37 -32.23
C ASN A 115 -6.04 21.94 -31.21
N GLU A 116 -5.22 22.87 -30.73
CA GLU A 116 -4.24 22.63 -29.65
C GLU A 116 -4.94 22.16 -28.37
N GLN A 117 -6.06 22.80 -27.99
CA GLN A 117 -6.87 22.36 -26.84
C GLN A 117 -7.44 20.96 -27.02
N LEU A 118 -7.99 20.62 -28.19
CA LEU A 118 -8.49 19.27 -28.47
C LEU A 118 -7.37 18.23 -28.39
N SER A 119 -6.18 18.54 -28.91
CA SER A 119 -5.02 17.64 -28.82
C SER A 119 -4.56 17.42 -27.37
N ALA A 120 -4.56 18.48 -26.55
CA ALA A 120 -4.25 18.40 -25.13
C ALA A 120 -5.30 17.57 -24.36
N ILE A 121 -6.59 17.79 -24.63
CA ILE A 121 -7.66 16.97 -24.02
C ILE A 121 -7.52 15.51 -24.42
N ALA A 122 -7.19 15.21 -25.68
CA ALA A 122 -6.98 13.84 -26.14
C ALA A 122 -5.80 13.16 -25.43
N ARG A 123 -4.68 13.88 -25.23
CA ARG A 123 -3.52 13.37 -24.48
C ARG A 123 -3.87 13.10 -23.02
N TYR A 124 -4.60 14.01 -22.37
CA TYR A 124 -5.09 13.80 -21.01
C TYR A 124 -6.02 12.59 -20.88
N ARG A 125 -6.96 12.42 -21.82
CA ARG A 125 -7.86 11.26 -21.84
C ARG A 125 -7.12 9.94 -22.03
N ARG A 126 -6.03 9.93 -22.79
CA ARG A 126 -5.17 8.74 -22.94
C ARG A 126 -4.55 8.35 -21.59
N LEU A 127 -3.96 9.31 -20.88
CA LEU A 127 -3.43 9.09 -19.54
C LEU A 127 -4.50 8.51 -18.60
N LEU A 128 -5.70 9.10 -18.57
CA LEU A 128 -6.81 8.61 -17.74
C LEU A 128 -7.22 7.17 -18.11
N GLY A 129 -7.21 6.83 -19.40
CA GLY A 129 -7.44 5.46 -19.87
C GLY A 129 -6.40 4.47 -19.36
N THR A 130 -5.11 4.86 -19.40
CA THR A 130 -4.01 4.06 -18.84
C THR A 130 -4.18 3.88 -17.32
N ILE A 131 -4.40 4.96 -16.57
CA ILE A 131 -4.64 4.92 -15.12
C ILE A 131 -5.81 3.97 -14.81
N ARG A 132 -6.94 4.11 -15.52
CA ARG A 132 -8.14 3.28 -15.30
C ARG A 132 -7.90 1.79 -15.51
N THR A 133 -7.10 1.44 -16.52
CA THR A 133 -6.82 0.05 -16.88
C THR A 133 -5.76 -0.59 -15.98
N GLU A 134 -4.80 0.19 -15.49
CA GLU A 134 -3.66 -0.34 -14.73
C GLU A 134 -3.78 -0.19 -13.21
N VAL A 135 -4.63 0.71 -12.72
CA VAL A 135 -4.96 0.83 -11.30
C VAL A 135 -5.99 -0.25 -10.96
N GLU A 136 -5.48 -1.43 -10.63
CA GLU A 136 -6.27 -2.59 -10.21
C GLU A 136 -5.73 -3.17 -8.90
N VAL A 137 -6.61 -3.81 -8.11
CA VAL A 137 -6.16 -4.60 -6.97
C VAL A 137 -5.67 -5.95 -7.49
N PRO A 138 -4.40 -6.30 -7.27
CA PRO A 138 -3.86 -7.56 -7.76
C PRO A 138 -4.52 -8.74 -7.04
N ALA A 139 -4.80 -9.81 -7.77
CA ALA A 139 -5.37 -11.04 -7.19
C ALA A 139 -4.45 -11.66 -6.13
N ASN A 140 -3.14 -11.52 -6.32
CA ASN A 140 -2.13 -11.82 -5.33
C ASN A 140 -1.57 -10.51 -4.75
N LEU A 141 -1.86 -10.25 -3.47
CA LEU A 141 -1.36 -9.07 -2.76
C LEU A 141 0.17 -9.08 -2.58
N GLN A 142 0.85 -10.16 -2.96
CA GLN A 142 2.31 -10.22 -3.04
C GLN A 142 2.89 -9.53 -4.28
N THR A 143 2.05 -9.06 -5.20
CA THR A 143 2.46 -8.37 -6.43
C THR A 143 1.99 -6.92 -6.38
N ALA A 144 2.80 -5.99 -6.89
CA ALA A 144 2.40 -4.59 -6.99
C ALA A 144 1.34 -4.42 -8.09
N PRO A 145 0.42 -3.44 -7.98
CA PRO A 145 -0.45 -3.03 -9.07
C PRO A 145 0.34 -2.69 -10.35
N PRO A 146 -0.16 -3.02 -11.55
CA PRO A 146 0.53 -2.76 -12.82
C PRO A 146 0.96 -1.30 -12.99
N VAL A 147 0.14 -0.35 -12.52
CA VAL A 147 0.41 1.10 -12.56
C VAL A 147 1.75 1.50 -11.92
N CYS A 148 2.26 0.70 -10.99
CA CYS A 148 3.54 0.94 -10.33
C CYS A 148 4.77 0.55 -11.17
N SER A 149 4.55 -0.07 -12.34
CA SER A 149 5.61 -0.54 -13.24
C SER A 149 5.47 -0.08 -14.69
N SER A 150 4.36 0.59 -15.02
CA SER A 150 3.99 0.95 -16.40
C SER A 150 4.53 2.29 -16.89
N GLY A 151 5.17 3.08 -16.02
CA GLY A 151 5.65 4.43 -16.37
C GLY A 151 4.62 5.54 -16.20
N VAL A 152 3.43 5.24 -15.64
CA VAL A 152 2.36 6.23 -15.46
C VAL A 152 2.78 7.37 -14.52
N ARG A 153 3.54 7.08 -13.46
CA ARG A 153 4.08 8.12 -12.56
C ARG A 153 4.99 9.10 -13.31
N GLU A 154 5.84 8.59 -14.19
CA GLU A 154 6.74 9.36 -15.03
C GLU A 154 5.97 10.17 -16.08
N GLU A 155 4.92 9.60 -16.68
CA GLU A 155 4.05 10.30 -17.62
C GLU A 155 3.31 11.46 -16.94
N VAL A 156 2.74 11.24 -15.75
CA VAL A 156 2.14 12.29 -14.92
C VAL A 156 3.17 13.38 -14.62
N ALA A 157 4.37 13.02 -14.17
CA ALA A 157 5.44 13.97 -13.88
C ALA A 157 5.92 14.73 -15.12
N GLY A 158 5.96 14.07 -16.28
CA GLY A 158 6.31 14.67 -17.57
C GLY A 158 5.30 15.74 -17.98
N LEU A 159 4.00 15.40 -17.98
CA LEU A 159 2.94 16.33 -18.35
C LEU A 159 2.85 17.56 -17.44
N VAL A 160 3.15 17.39 -16.14
CA VAL A 160 3.22 18.51 -15.20
C VAL A 160 4.42 19.43 -15.50
N ARG A 161 5.58 18.86 -15.86
CA ARG A 161 6.78 19.64 -16.23
C ARG A 161 6.62 20.37 -17.56
N GLU A 162 5.93 19.75 -18.51
CA GLU A 162 5.61 20.34 -19.82
C GLU A 162 4.57 21.47 -19.75
N GLY A 163 3.91 21.66 -18.59
CA GLY A 163 2.91 22.72 -18.42
C GLY A 163 1.59 22.42 -19.12
N HIS A 164 1.17 21.14 -19.16
CA HIS A 164 -0.06 20.72 -19.82
C HIS A 164 -1.28 21.57 -19.36
N PRO A 165 -2.24 21.93 -20.24
CA PRO A 165 -3.39 22.76 -19.88
C PRO A 165 -4.25 22.21 -18.71
N SER A 166 -4.20 20.90 -18.46
CA SER A 166 -4.86 20.23 -17.33
C SER A 166 -3.91 19.91 -16.16
N THR A 167 -2.85 20.71 -15.98
CA THR A 167 -1.81 20.45 -14.96
C THR A 167 -2.39 20.33 -13.54
N SER A 168 -3.40 21.12 -13.18
CA SER A 168 -4.00 21.04 -11.83
C SER A 168 -4.69 19.69 -11.60
N GLN A 169 -5.42 19.16 -12.59
CA GLN A 169 -6.02 17.83 -12.49
C GLN A 169 -4.96 16.73 -12.49
N ILE A 170 -3.96 16.82 -13.37
CA ILE A 170 -2.87 15.84 -13.47
C ILE A 170 -2.07 15.77 -12.15
N ARG A 171 -1.77 16.92 -11.53
CA ARG A 171 -1.09 16.97 -10.22
C ARG A 171 -1.87 16.25 -9.12
N SER A 172 -3.20 16.21 -9.22
CA SER A 172 -4.04 15.55 -8.22
C SER A 172 -3.85 14.03 -8.18
N TYR A 173 -3.32 13.41 -9.24
CA TYR A 173 -3.04 11.97 -9.29
C TYR A 173 -1.71 11.58 -8.68
N ARG A 174 -0.79 12.54 -8.50
CA ARG A 174 0.57 12.26 -8.04
C ARG A 174 0.57 11.61 -6.64
N ALA A 175 0.01 12.28 -5.65
CA ALA A 175 0.02 11.77 -4.28
C ALA A 175 -0.71 10.41 -4.13
N PRO A 176 -1.92 10.20 -4.70
CA PRO A 176 -2.56 8.89 -4.63
C PRO A 176 -1.78 7.76 -5.32
N LEU A 177 -1.13 8.03 -6.46
CA LEU A 177 -0.31 7.04 -7.16
C LEU A 177 0.99 6.76 -6.40
N ASP A 178 1.63 7.79 -5.86
CA ASP A 178 2.81 7.66 -4.99
C ASP A 178 2.45 6.83 -3.76
N GLU A 179 1.38 7.16 -3.03
CA GLU A 179 0.93 6.38 -1.87
C GLU A 179 0.63 4.91 -2.22
N LEU A 180 0.00 4.64 -3.37
CA LEU A 180 -0.28 3.27 -3.81
C LEU A 180 1.01 2.48 -4.09
N CYS A 181 2.00 3.09 -4.73
CA CYS A 181 3.21 2.42 -5.20
C CYS A 181 4.34 2.40 -4.17
N ASP A 182 4.49 3.46 -3.38
CA ASP A 182 5.52 3.61 -2.36
C ASP A 182 5.40 2.51 -1.29
N SER A 183 4.19 2.05 -0.95
CA SER A 183 3.98 0.88 -0.07
C SER A 183 4.68 -0.38 -0.59
N PHE A 184 4.61 -0.64 -1.91
CA PHE A 184 5.26 -1.79 -2.52
C PHE A 184 6.76 -1.57 -2.72
N GLU A 185 7.20 -0.34 -2.98
CA GLU A 185 8.62 0.00 -2.99
C GLU A 185 9.25 -0.18 -1.61
N GLN A 186 8.62 0.31 -0.54
CA GLN A 186 9.05 0.11 0.84
C GLN A 186 9.00 -1.38 1.23
N TRP A 187 8.10 -2.15 0.65
CA TRP A 187 8.08 -3.60 0.85
C TRP A 187 9.25 -4.32 0.18
N ASN A 188 9.68 -3.84 -0.98
CA ASN A 188 10.85 -4.35 -1.70
C ASN A 188 12.16 -3.93 -1.04
N ILE A 189 12.23 -2.67 -0.62
CA ILE A 189 13.41 -2.03 -0.07
C ILE A 189 12.99 -1.39 1.26
N PRO A 190 12.93 -2.19 2.34
CA PRO A 190 12.53 -1.69 3.64
C PRO A 190 13.53 -0.66 4.16
N ASP A 191 13.01 0.45 4.68
CA ASP A 191 13.84 1.43 5.40
C ASP A 191 14.49 0.81 6.64
N ASP A 192 15.46 1.51 7.25
CA ASP A 192 16.19 1.02 8.43
C ASP A 192 15.27 0.66 9.60
N THR A 193 14.16 1.41 9.75
CA THR A 193 13.20 1.19 10.83
C THR A 193 12.42 -0.11 10.61
N LEU A 194 11.94 -0.35 9.40
CA LEU A 194 11.23 -1.55 9.00
C LEU A 194 12.16 -2.77 8.99
N SER A 195 13.37 -2.61 8.47
CA SER A 195 14.43 -3.63 8.51
C SER A 195 14.75 -4.05 9.95
N GLY A 196 14.92 -3.09 10.86
CA GLY A 196 15.12 -3.36 12.28
C GLY A 196 13.94 -4.10 12.93
N ARG A 197 12.70 -3.81 12.54
CA ARG A 197 11.51 -4.55 13.01
C ARG A 197 11.47 -5.97 12.49
N ILE A 198 11.79 -6.20 11.21
CA ILE A 198 11.84 -7.54 10.61
C ILE A 198 12.94 -8.38 11.28
N GLN A 199 14.11 -7.78 11.54
CA GLN A 199 15.19 -8.43 12.27
C GLN A 199 14.81 -8.72 13.74
N GLY A 200 14.12 -7.78 14.39
CA GLY A 200 13.58 -7.96 15.74
C GLY A 200 12.57 -9.11 15.83
N PHE A 201 11.69 -9.23 14.84
CA PHE A 201 10.75 -10.35 14.70
C PHE A 201 11.50 -11.68 14.57
N SER A 202 12.50 -11.75 13.69
CA SER A 202 13.33 -12.95 13.51
C SER A 202 14.06 -13.35 14.80
N SER A 203 14.57 -12.36 15.54
CA SER A 203 15.21 -12.57 16.85
C SER A 203 14.23 -13.08 17.90
N ARG A 204 12.97 -12.62 17.87
CA ARG A 204 11.91 -13.12 18.74
C ARG A 204 11.58 -14.58 18.45
N LEU A 205 11.48 -14.96 17.17
CA LEU A 205 11.28 -16.36 16.77
C LEU A 205 12.38 -17.26 17.35
N THR A 206 13.64 -16.84 17.27
CA THR A 206 14.77 -17.56 17.88
C THR A 206 14.65 -17.67 19.40
N ARG A 207 14.21 -16.61 20.08
CA ARG A 207 13.99 -16.68 21.53
C ARG A 207 12.88 -17.67 21.91
N ILE A 208 11.79 -17.68 21.16
CA ILE A 208 10.69 -18.64 21.34
C ILE A 208 11.20 -20.07 21.12
N GLU A 209 11.95 -20.30 20.04
CA GLU A 209 12.55 -21.60 19.76
C GLU A 209 13.40 -22.10 20.93
N ASN A 210 14.30 -21.26 21.43
CA ASN A 210 15.19 -21.62 22.54
C ASN A 210 14.40 -21.98 23.80
N TRP A 211 13.40 -21.17 24.17
CA TRP A 211 12.52 -21.49 25.29
C TRP A 211 11.80 -22.84 25.11
N MET A 212 11.31 -23.14 23.91
CA MET A 212 10.62 -24.41 23.65
C MET A 212 11.57 -25.61 23.64
N LYS A 213 12.82 -25.43 23.18
CA LYS A 213 13.88 -26.45 23.30
C LYS A 213 14.26 -26.71 24.76
N ASP A 214 14.38 -25.66 25.55
CA ASP A 214 14.67 -25.77 26.98
C ASP A 214 13.53 -26.50 27.71
N ILE A 215 12.28 -26.12 27.44
CA ILE A 215 11.09 -26.80 27.99
C ILE A 215 11.09 -28.28 27.60
N ARG A 216 11.41 -28.63 26.35
CA ARG A 216 11.48 -30.04 25.93
C ARG A 216 12.56 -30.80 26.69
N THR A 217 13.74 -30.22 26.83
CA THR A 217 14.84 -30.82 27.61
C THR A 217 14.44 -31.01 29.07
N CYS A 218 13.66 -30.08 29.61
CA CYS A 218 13.09 -30.11 30.95
C CYS A 218 11.97 -31.14 31.16
N LEU A 219 11.43 -31.73 30.10
CA LEU A 219 10.40 -32.76 30.17
C LEU A 219 11.00 -34.18 30.15
N ASP A 220 12.26 -34.33 29.73
CA ASP A 220 13.00 -35.57 29.91
C ASP A 220 13.39 -35.72 31.39
N PRO A 221 13.08 -36.87 32.04
CA PRO A 221 13.39 -37.06 33.45
C PRO A 221 14.91 -37.02 33.69
N GLY A 222 15.36 -36.18 34.62
CA GLY A 222 16.78 -36.01 34.90
C GLY A 222 17.10 -35.29 36.21
N PRO A 223 18.39 -35.08 36.52
CA PRO A 223 18.82 -34.50 37.80
C PRO A 223 18.46 -33.02 38.00
N TYR A 224 17.80 -32.38 37.02
CA TYR A 224 17.47 -30.95 37.03
C TYR A 224 15.98 -30.63 37.08
N ASP A 225 15.13 -31.62 37.36
CA ASP A 225 13.65 -31.51 37.39
C ASP A 225 13.14 -30.31 38.21
N HIS A 226 13.73 -30.04 39.39
CA HIS A 226 13.33 -28.91 40.24
C HIS A 226 13.64 -27.53 39.66
N ARG A 227 14.70 -27.38 38.85
CA ARG A 227 15.02 -26.10 38.19
C ARG A 227 14.04 -25.81 37.06
N CYS A 228 13.61 -26.86 36.37
CA CYS A 228 12.66 -26.80 35.28
C CYS A 228 11.26 -26.39 35.75
N GLU A 229 10.79 -26.96 36.86
CA GLU A 229 9.50 -26.59 37.46
C GLU A 229 9.47 -25.12 37.91
N ASN A 230 10.57 -24.61 38.49
CA ASN A 230 10.66 -23.21 38.90
C ASN A 230 10.66 -22.23 37.71
N ALA A 231 11.34 -22.58 36.61
CA ALA A 231 11.45 -21.71 35.45
C ALA A 231 10.20 -21.70 34.56
N TYR A 232 9.57 -22.87 34.37
CA TYR A 232 8.52 -23.06 33.36
C TYR A 232 7.15 -23.44 33.94
N GLY A 233 7.08 -23.76 35.24
CA GLY A 233 5.88 -24.22 35.94
C GLY A 233 5.82 -25.74 36.10
N PRO A 234 4.82 -26.25 36.84
CA PRO A 234 4.64 -27.69 37.05
C PRO A 234 4.37 -28.39 35.72
N ARG A 235 4.91 -29.61 35.56
CA ARG A 235 4.74 -30.41 34.35
C ARG A 235 3.26 -30.76 34.12
N GLY A 236 2.71 -30.30 33.00
CA GLY A 236 1.39 -30.66 32.51
C GLY A 236 1.45 -31.74 31.41
N GLY A 237 0.42 -32.57 31.33
CA GLY A 237 0.34 -33.65 30.32
C GLY A 237 0.32 -33.17 28.86
N THR A 238 0.14 -31.87 28.61
CA THR A 238 0.13 -31.26 27.26
C THR A 238 1.39 -30.47 26.93
N ASP A 239 2.32 -30.28 27.88
CA ASP A 239 3.47 -29.37 27.71
C ASP A 239 4.41 -29.82 26.60
N ALA A 240 4.71 -31.13 26.52
CA ALA A 240 5.54 -31.71 25.46
C ALA A 240 4.93 -31.47 24.07
N ARG A 241 3.62 -31.68 23.97
CA ARG A 241 2.88 -31.54 22.70
C ARG A 241 2.83 -30.08 22.25
N ASP A 242 2.60 -29.15 23.16
CA ASP A 242 2.57 -27.72 22.85
C ASP A 242 3.95 -27.16 22.52
N ALA A 243 4.99 -27.60 23.23
CA ALA A 243 6.37 -27.22 22.93
C ALA A 243 6.80 -27.71 21.53
N LEU A 244 6.51 -28.98 21.19
CA LEU A 244 6.79 -29.52 19.85
C LEU A 244 6.00 -28.79 18.77
N ALA A 245 4.74 -28.45 19.02
CA ALA A 245 3.94 -27.70 18.08
C ALA A 245 4.42 -26.26 17.88
N ALA A 246 4.86 -25.59 18.95
CA ALA A 246 5.46 -24.27 18.87
C ALA A 246 6.77 -24.30 18.07
N LEU A 247 7.63 -25.31 18.30
CA LEU A 247 8.86 -25.50 17.50
C LEU A 247 8.56 -25.70 16.01
N ALA A 248 7.61 -26.57 15.68
CA ALA A 248 7.21 -26.79 14.29
C ALA A 248 6.68 -25.51 13.63
N ILE A 249 5.90 -24.72 14.36
CA ILE A 249 5.38 -23.43 13.88
C ILE A 249 6.50 -22.40 13.69
N VAL A 250 7.48 -22.33 14.59
CA VAL A 250 8.61 -21.40 14.47
C VAL A 250 9.49 -21.78 13.27
N ASP A 251 9.73 -23.07 13.05
CA ASP A 251 10.47 -23.58 11.88
C ASP A 251 9.73 -23.26 10.57
N GLU A 252 8.41 -23.45 10.55
CA GLU A 252 7.56 -23.06 9.43
C GLU A 252 7.60 -21.54 9.20
N ALA A 253 7.54 -20.73 10.25
CA ALA A 253 7.61 -19.26 10.16
C ALA A 253 8.94 -18.79 9.57
N ARG A 254 10.06 -19.40 9.95
CA ARG A 254 11.37 -19.10 9.36
C ARG A 254 11.42 -19.49 7.89
N THR A 255 10.92 -20.67 7.55
CA THR A 255 10.84 -21.12 6.16
C THR A 255 10.01 -20.15 5.31
N VAL A 256 8.91 -19.64 5.84
CA VAL A 256 8.05 -18.64 5.18
C VAL A 256 8.79 -17.31 4.99
N LEU A 257 9.58 -16.86 5.98
CA LEU A 257 10.43 -15.67 5.83
C LEU A 257 11.52 -15.84 4.78
N GLU A 258 12.19 -17.00 4.76
CA GLU A 258 13.29 -17.30 3.82
C GLU A 258 12.81 -17.47 2.38
N ARG A 259 11.63 -18.06 2.17
CA ARG A 259 11.06 -18.32 0.84
C ARG A 259 10.26 -17.16 0.26
N ALA A 260 10.11 -16.08 1.00
CA ALA A 260 9.27 -15.00 0.56
C ALA A 260 9.80 -14.36 -0.74
N PRO A 261 8.92 -14.15 -1.73
CA PRO A 261 9.35 -13.75 -3.08
C PRO A 261 10.07 -12.39 -3.03
N GLY A 262 11.26 -12.33 -3.63
CA GLY A 262 12.08 -11.11 -3.66
C GLY A 262 12.56 -10.64 -2.28
N GLY A 263 12.57 -11.50 -1.26
CA GLY A 263 12.94 -11.14 0.11
C GLY A 263 11.91 -10.31 0.87
N ARG A 264 10.67 -10.22 0.34
CA ARG A 264 9.57 -9.44 0.91
C ARG A 264 9.09 -10.02 2.24
N PHE A 265 8.63 -9.19 3.17
CA PHE A 265 7.99 -9.72 4.39
C PHE A 265 6.63 -10.37 4.06
N PRO A 266 6.37 -11.64 4.43
CA PRO A 266 5.23 -12.43 3.96
C PRO A 266 3.90 -12.08 4.67
N CYS A 267 3.39 -10.86 4.48
CA CYS A 267 2.25 -10.32 5.24
C CYS A 267 0.95 -11.12 5.17
N HIS A 268 0.68 -11.77 4.05
CA HIS A 268 -0.58 -12.47 3.78
C HIS A 268 -0.45 -13.99 3.86
N ASP A 269 0.60 -14.51 4.51
CA ASP A 269 0.77 -15.95 4.64
C ASP A 269 -0.30 -16.55 5.57
N PRO A 270 -1.00 -17.64 5.17
CA PRO A 270 -2.03 -18.27 5.99
C PRO A 270 -1.48 -18.84 7.32
N LEU A 271 -0.18 -19.04 7.45
CA LEU A 271 0.46 -19.44 8.71
C LEU A 271 0.06 -18.52 9.86
N TRP A 272 0.03 -17.20 9.64
CA TRP A 272 -0.23 -16.22 10.71
C TRP A 272 -1.61 -16.41 11.33
N ALA A 273 -2.64 -16.62 10.49
CA ALA A 273 -3.99 -16.90 10.95
C ALA A 273 -4.08 -18.25 11.70
N ARG A 274 -3.32 -19.26 11.26
CA ARG A 274 -3.29 -20.56 11.96
C ARG A 274 -2.66 -20.46 13.36
N ILE A 275 -1.61 -19.66 13.51
CA ILE A 275 -0.96 -19.43 14.82
C ILE A 275 -1.94 -18.74 15.77
N GLU A 276 -2.68 -17.75 15.28
CA GLU A 276 -3.66 -17.00 16.06
C GLU A 276 -4.85 -17.87 16.49
N ALA A 277 -5.38 -18.70 15.58
CA ALA A 277 -6.51 -19.58 15.87
C ALA A 277 -6.15 -20.74 16.84
N ARG A 278 -4.86 -21.06 16.99
CA ARG A 278 -4.41 -22.16 17.83
C ARG A 278 -4.56 -21.83 19.32
N ARG A 279 -5.16 -22.75 20.07
CA ARG A 279 -5.18 -22.70 21.54
C ARG A 279 -3.88 -23.25 22.11
N TRP A 280 -3.20 -22.44 22.90
CA TRP A 280 -1.95 -22.77 23.58
C TRP A 280 -2.24 -23.02 25.06
N THR A 281 -1.85 -24.19 25.56
CA THR A 281 -2.10 -24.60 26.95
C THR A 281 -0.85 -24.47 27.82
N GLN A 282 0.32 -24.74 27.27
CA GLN A 282 1.60 -24.55 27.96
C GLN A 282 1.85 -23.06 28.26
N ARG A 283 2.30 -22.73 29.48
CA ARG A 283 2.40 -21.36 30.01
C ARG A 283 3.19 -20.42 29.10
N VAL A 284 4.38 -20.83 28.66
CA VAL A 284 5.26 -19.99 27.83
C VAL A 284 4.70 -19.85 26.42
N ALA A 285 4.21 -20.93 25.82
CA ALA A 285 3.59 -20.90 24.49
C ALA A 285 2.34 -20.01 24.49
N ARG A 286 1.50 -20.11 25.53
CA ARG A 286 0.33 -19.25 25.75
C ARG A 286 0.71 -17.77 25.89
N ALA A 287 1.84 -17.49 26.53
CA ALA A 287 2.33 -16.13 26.67
C ALA A 287 2.91 -15.59 25.35
N GLN A 288 3.67 -16.40 24.60
CA GLN A 288 4.50 -15.90 23.50
C GLN A 288 3.88 -16.07 22.11
N MET A 289 3.26 -17.21 21.83
CA MET A 289 2.78 -17.53 20.48
C MET A 289 1.71 -16.57 19.96
N PRO A 290 0.74 -16.08 20.77
CA PRO A 290 -0.23 -15.09 20.31
C PRO A 290 0.38 -13.73 19.92
N HIS A 291 1.62 -13.42 20.35
CA HIS A 291 2.28 -12.18 19.95
C HIS A 291 2.90 -12.24 18.54
N VAL A 292 3.17 -13.43 18.01
CA VAL A 292 3.74 -13.62 16.67
C VAL A 292 2.85 -12.98 15.60
N PRO A 293 1.56 -13.36 15.44
CA PRO A 293 0.70 -12.76 14.41
C PRO A 293 0.47 -11.25 14.64
N ARG A 294 0.44 -10.78 15.90
CA ARG A 294 0.32 -9.35 16.22
C ARG A 294 1.54 -8.52 15.83
N GLU A 295 2.74 -9.11 15.89
CA GLU A 295 3.95 -8.44 15.43
C GLU A 295 4.04 -8.42 13.91
N VAL A 296 3.65 -9.52 13.24
CA VAL A 296 3.45 -9.57 11.78
C VAL A 296 2.48 -8.48 11.35
N GLN A 297 1.31 -8.39 11.96
CA GLN A 297 0.30 -7.38 11.64
C GLN A 297 0.88 -5.96 11.73
N ARG A 298 1.61 -5.63 12.81
CA ARG A 298 2.23 -4.30 12.98
C ARG A 298 3.32 -4.01 11.95
N ILE A 299 4.07 -5.03 11.49
CA ILE A 299 5.03 -4.89 10.40
C ILE A 299 4.27 -4.61 9.10
N CYS A 300 3.20 -5.36 8.83
CA CYS A 300 2.40 -5.24 7.61
C CYS A 300 1.60 -3.95 7.50
N GLU A 301 1.04 -3.47 8.61
CA GLU A 301 0.41 -2.15 8.71
C GLU A 301 1.41 -1.03 8.41
N ARG A 302 2.66 -1.19 8.87
CA ARG A 302 3.73 -0.23 8.59
C ARG A 302 4.14 -0.22 7.12
N ILE A 303 4.12 -1.39 6.46
CA ILE A 303 4.37 -1.51 5.01
C ILE A 303 3.20 -0.91 4.21
N GLY A 304 1.97 -0.92 4.75
CA GLY A 304 0.80 -0.34 4.09
C GLY A 304 0.28 -1.17 2.91
N VAL A 305 0.48 -2.49 2.95
CA VAL A 305 -0.01 -3.46 1.93
C VAL A 305 -1.13 -4.30 2.54
N ASP A 306 -2.11 -3.64 3.13
CA ASP A 306 -3.32 -4.31 3.59
C ASP A 306 -4.41 -4.28 2.50
N ALA A 307 -5.21 -5.36 2.44
CA ALA A 307 -6.18 -5.55 1.38
C ALA A 307 -7.30 -4.49 1.39
N ALA A 308 -7.64 -3.94 2.57
CA ALA A 308 -8.74 -3.00 2.71
C ALA A 308 -8.33 -1.61 2.21
N THR A 309 -7.20 -1.09 2.68
CA THR A 309 -6.62 0.18 2.24
C THR A 309 -6.28 0.16 0.76
N LEU A 310 -5.72 -0.94 0.24
CA LEU A 310 -5.45 -1.06 -1.20
C LEU A 310 -6.73 -0.98 -2.04
N ARG A 311 -7.80 -1.65 -1.60
CA ARG A 311 -9.12 -1.60 -2.27
C ARG A 311 -9.71 -0.19 -2.22
N GLU A 312 -9.58 0.50 -1.10
CA GLU A 312 -10.03 1.88 -0.93
C GLU A 312 -9.25 2.83 -1.84
N ARG A 313 -7.91 2.81 -1.81
CA ARG A 313 -7.06 3.64 -2.68
C ARG A 313 -7.32 3.40 -4.17
N VAL A 314 -7.43 2.15 -4.60
CA VAL A 314 -7.76 1.81 -5.99
C VAL A 314 -9.14 2.35 -6.37
N ARG A 315 -10.13 2.24 -5.48
CA ARG A 315 -11.47 2.79 -5.72
C ARG A 315 -11.43 4.31 -5.86
N ASP A 316 -10.76 5.01 -4.94
CA ASP A 316 -10.67 6.47 -4.96
C ASP A 316 -10.02 6.99 -6.25
N ILE A 317 -8.93 6.36 -6.68
CA ILE A 317 -8.26 6.70 -7.94
C ILE A 317 -9.19 6.43 -9.13
N ARG A 318 -9.89 5.30 -9.16
CA ARG A 318 -10.84 4.96 -10.24
C ARG A 318 -12.01 5.93 -10.29
N ASP A 319 -12.62 6.26 -9.16
CA ASP A 319 -13.76 7.17 -9.09
C ASP A 319 -13.36 8.57 -9.57
N ARG A 320 -12.20 9.07 -9.14
CA ARG A 320 -11.64 10.33 -9.66
C ARG A 320 -11.38 10.26 -11.16
N THR A 321 -10.79 9.16 -11.64
CA THR A 321 -10.51 8.95 -13.07
C THR A 321 -11.79 8.97 -13.91
N ASN A 322 -12.87 8.34 -13.43
CA ASN A 322 -14.17 8.34 -14.10
C ASN A 322 -14.78 9.74 -14.19
N VAL A 323 -14.73 10.51 -13.09
CA VAL A 323 -15.21 11.89 -13.07
C VAL A 323 -14.41 12.76 -14.03
N ASP A 324 -13.09 12.65 -14.02
CA ASP A 324 -12.22 13.43 -14.89
C ASP A 324 -12.33 13.04 -16.37
N GLU A 325 -12.59 11.77 -16.67
CA GLU A 325 -12.84 11.30 -18.02
C GLU A 325 -14.14 11.93 -18.57
N ALA A 326 -15.21 11.94 -17.77
CA ALA A 326 -16.47 12.60 -18.13
C ALA A 326 -16.28 14.12 -18.34
N ASN A 327 -15.56 14.78 -17.43
CA ASN A 327 -15.24 16.22 -17.55
C ASN A 327 -14.37 16.51 -18.79
N ALA A 328 -13.42 15.65 -19.12
CA ALA A 328 -12.60 15.78 -20.32
C ALA A 328 -13.42 15.57 -21.59
N ALA A 329 -14.34 14.60 -21.61
CA ALA A 329 -15.26 14.37 -22.72
C ALA A 329 -16.20 15.56 -22.95
N GLN A 330 -16.78 16.12 -21.87
CA GLN A 330 -17.64 17.31 -21.97
C GLN A 330 -16.87 18.53 -22.50
N ARG A 331 -15.64 18.75 -22.02
CA ARG A 331 -14.76 19.81 -22.52
C ARG A 331 -14.43 19.63 -24.00
N ALA A 332 -14.07 18.42 -24.44
CA ALA A 332 -13.80 18.12 -25.84
C ALA A 332 -15.02 18.45 -26.72
N SER A 333 -16.22 18.01 -26.35
CA SER A 333 -17.45 18.30 -27.09
C SER A 333 -17.79 19.80 -27.12
N SER A 334 -17.49 20.54 -26.05
CA SER A 334 -17.67 21.99 -26.03
C SER A 334 -16.71 22.70 -26.98
N VAL A 335 -15.42 22.35 -26.94
CA VAL A 335 -14.39 22.93 -27.82
C VAL A 335 -14.67 22.59 -29.28
N GLN A 336 -15.06 21.35 -29.59
CA GLN A 336 -15.41 20.92 -30.94
C GLN A 336 -16.58 21.74 -31.51
N ARG A 337 -17.66 21.93 -30.73
CA ARG A 337 -18.80 22.76 -31.18
C ARG A 337 -18.40 24.20 -31.47
N SER A 338 -17.54 24.79 -30.62
CA SER A 338 -17.00 26.14 -30.87
C SER A 338 -16.13 26.19 -32.13
N LEU A 339 -15.29 25.18 -32.36
CA LEU A 339 -14.47 25.06 -33.56
C LEU A 339 -15.35 24.96 -34.82
N ASP A 340 -16.36 24.08 -34.82
CA ASP A 340 -17.29 23.91 -35.94
C ASP A 340 -18.10 25.18 -36.22
N GLN A 341 -18.49 25.92 -35.16
CA GLN A 341 -19.14 27.22 -35.31
C GLN A 341 -18.21 28.25 -35.97
N GLN A 342 -16.93 28.33 -35.56
CA GLN A 342 -15.96 29.22 -36.20
C GLN A 342 -15.73 28.86 -37.67
N ARG A 343 -15.58 27.57 -37.97
CA ARG A 343 -15.42 27.10 -39.35
C ARG A 343 -16.61 27.48 -40.23
N ARG A 344 -17.84 27.30 -39.73
CA ARG A 344 -19.07 27.76 -40.42
C ARG A 344 -19.10 29.25 -40.72
N ILE A 345 -18.75 30.08 -39.73
CA ILE A 345 -18.77 31.55 -39.88
C ILE A 345 -17.82 32.00 -41.01
N TYR A 346 -16.65 31.36 -41.12
CA TYR A 346 -15.62 31.73 -42.09
C TYR A 346 -15.63 30.90 -43.38
N GLY A 347 -16.60 29.99 -43.56
CA GLY A 347 -16.68 29.15 -44.76
C GLY A 347 -15.49 28.19 -44.90
N LEU A 348 -14.94 27.72 -43.77
CA LEU A 348 -13.82 26.78 -43.67
C LEU A 348 -14.32 25.35 -43.43
N GLU A 349 -15.49 25.01 -43.95
CA GLU A 349 -16.00 23.64 -43.95
C GLU A 349 -15.34 22.91 -45.12
N ASP A 350 -14.49 21.92 -44.83
CA ASP A 350 -13.86 21.05 -45.85
C ASP A 350 -14.89 20.14 -46.54
#